data_AF-A0A2Z6S5D0-F1
#
_entry.id   AF-A0A2Z6S5D0-F1
#
_cell.length_a   1.000
_cell.length_b   1.000
_cell.length_c   1.000
_cell.angle_alpha   90.00
_cell.angle_beta   90.00
_cell.angle_gamma   90.00
#
_symmetry.space_group_name_H-M   'P 1'
#
loop_
_entity.id
_entity.type
_entity.pdbx_description
1 polymer ?
#
loop_
_entity_poly.entity_id
_entity_poly.type
_entity_poly.pdbx_seq_one_letter_code
_entity_poly.pdbx_strand_id
1 'polypeptide(L)'
;MKGNEYSSDWPFHLLVTGGSHSGKTNMVINLILVEKYAKPKWELVKNAIHIFANSPALYRENITFQTIKAEKIPDISKFFSKRSIVVVFKDLYAESKKVQERIVPYFISDQHQNISPIYVTQKYQAMPKIICENISYLVMF
;
A
#
# COMPACT_ATOMS: atom_id res chain seq x y z
N MET A 1 -3.48 15.57 -19.72
CA MET A 1 -2.65 14.39 -19.43
C MET A 1 -3.60 13.31 -18.94
N LYS A 2 -3.81 12.26 -19.74
CA LYS A 2 -4.60 11.08 -19.35
C LYS A 2 -3.93 10.43 -18.14
N GLY A 3 -4.73 10.05 -17.13
CA GLY A 3 -4.26 9.18 -16.06
C GLY A 3 -3.72 7.88 -16.64
N ASN A 4 -2.81 7.24 -15.91
CA ASN A 4 -2.30 5.91 -16.24
C ASN A 4 -3.47 4.95 -16.54
N GLU A 5 -3.59 4.46 -17.79
CA GLU A 5 -4.65 3.52 -18.24
C GLU A 5 -4.62 2.17 -17.48
N TYR A 6 -3.63 1.95 -16.63
CA TYR A 6 -3.43 0.74 -15.83
C TYR A 6 -3.64 0.93 -14.32
N SER A 7 -3.95 2.15 -13.86
CA SER A 7 -4.42 2.34 -12.48
C SER A 7 -5.85 1.82 -12.38
N SER A 8 -6.23 1.18 -11.27
CA SER A 8 -7.65 0.98 -11.01
C SER A 8 -8.32 2.36 -11.06
N ASP A 9 -9.33 2.51 -11.92
CA ASP A 9 -10.02 3.79 -12.04
C ASP A 9 -10.75 4.15 -10.72
N TRP A 10 -10.95 3.15 -9.84
CA TRP A 10 -11.59 3.27 -8.53
C TRP A 10 -10.58 2.97 -7.39
N PRO A 11 -10.58 3.77 -6.30
CA PRO A 11 -9.79 3.47 -5.11
C PRO A 11 -10.33 2.25 -4.37
N PHE A 12 -9.44 1.50 -3.72
CA PHE A 12 -9.79 0.29 -2.99
C PHE A 12 -9.19 0.28 -1.59
N HIS A 13 -9.92 -0.32 -0.65
CA HIS A 13 -9.45 -0.54 0.71
C HIS A 13 -9.13 -2.03 0.89
N LEU A 14 -7.84 -2.37 1.04
CA LEU A 14 -7.38 -3.76 1.06
C LEU A 14 -6.76 -4.14 2.42
N LEU A 15 -7.20 -5.27 2.97
CA LEU A 15 -6.55 -5.94 4.09
C LEU A 15 -5.90 -7.24 3.64
N VAL A 16 -4.63 -7.43 4.02
CA VAL A 16 -3.83 -8.63 3.73
C VAL A 16 -3.36 -9.23 5.05
N THR A 17 -3.73 -10.47 5.32
CA THR A 17 -3.44 -11.16 6.59
C THR A 17 -2.93 -12.59 6.38
N GLY A 18 -2.22 -13.13 7.37
CA GLY A 18 -1.67 -14.49 7.33
C GLY A 18 -0.34 -14.61 8.09
N GLY A 19 0.12 -15.83 8.34
CA GLY A 19 1.32 -16.09 9.14
C GLY A 19 2.63 -15.52 8.58
N SER A 20 3.69 -15.46 9.39
CA SER A 20 5.02 -15.06 8.91
C SER A 20 5.46 -15.92 7.71
N HIS A 21 6.14 -15.31 6.73
CA HIS A 21 6.60 -15.97 5.50
C HIS A 21 5.52 -16.51 4.55
N SER A 22 4.23 -16.24 4.81
CA SER A 22 3.13 -16.73 3.96
C SER A 22 3.04 -16.10 2.55
N GLY A 23 3.91 -15.12 2.23
CA GLY A 23 3.93 -14.48 0.91
C GLY A 23 3.14 -13.18 0.78
N LYS A 24 2.53 -12.65 1.85
CA LYS A 24 1.77 -11.38 1.87
C LYS A 24 2.50 -10.21 1.19
N THR A 25 3.73 -9.91 1.64
CA THR A 25 4.53 -8.81 1.07
C THR A 25 4.78 -9.03 -0.42
N ASN A 26 4.99 -10.27 -0.85
CA ASN A 26 5.18 -10.59 -2.24
C ASN A 26 3.90 -10.34 -3.06
N MET A 27 2.73 -10.69 -2.53
CA MET A 27 1.46 -10.40 -3.19
C MET A 27 1.23 -8.89 -3.32
N VAL A 28 1.50 -8.10 -2.27
CA VAL A 28 1.38 -6.63 -2.34
C VAL A 28 2.33 -6.04 -3.38
N ILE A 29 3.58 -6.52 -3.44
CA ILE A 29 4.54 -6.09 -4.46
C ILE A 29 4.04 -6.45 -5.86
N ASN A 30 3.55 -7.68 -6.06
CA ASN A 30 3.00 -8.09 -7.33
C ASN A 30 1.77 -7.27 -7.74
N LEU A 31 0.94 -6.84 -6.77
CA LEU A 31 -0.24 -6.00 -6.99
C LEU A 31 0.13 -4.55 -7.36
N ILE A 32 1.19 -4.01 -6.77
CA ILE A 32 1.66 -2.64 -7.09
C ILE A 32 2.44 -2.63 -8.40
N LEU A 33 3.14 -3.71 -8.71
CA LEU A 33 4.02 -3.84 -9.87
C LEU A 33 3.43 -4.69 -10.98
N VAL A 34 2.10 -4.94 -10.97
CA VAL A 34 1.40 -5.75 -11.97
C VAL A 34 1.96 -5.37 -13.34
N GLU A 35 2.59 -6.37 -13.97
CA GLU A 35 2.99 -6.46 -15.39
C GLU A 35 4.49 -6.48 -15.79
N LYS A 36 5.52 -6.29 -14.95
CA LYS A 36 6.90 -6.18 -15.52
C LYS A 36 8.05 -7.09 -15.07
N TYR A 37 7.86 -7.99 -14.10
CA TYR A 37 9.00 -8.81 -13.64
C TYR A 37 8.72 -10.32 -13.57
N ALA A 38 9.29 -11.05 -14.54
CA ALA A 38 9.41 -12.51 -14.57
C ALA A 38 10.72 -13.02 -13.91
N LYS A 39 11.21 -12.36 -12.84
CA LYS A 39 12.49 -12.70 -12.16
C LYS A 39 12.31 -13.12 -10.69
N PRO A 40 13.28 -13.85 -10.09
CA PRO A 40 13.13 -14.44 -8.75
C PRO A 40 13.01 -13.40 -7.61
N LYS A 41 12.13 -13.72 -6.66
CA LYS A 41 11.47 -12.81 -5.70
C LYS A 41 12.31 -12.12 -4.62
N TRP A 42 13.48 -12.65 -4.23
CA TRP A 42 14.24 -12.11 -3.10
C TRP A 42 15.21 -10.99 -3.50
N GLU A 43 15.65 -10.97 -4.75
CA GLU A 43 16.40 -9.85 -5.32
C GLU A 43 15.50 -8.62 -5.45
N LEU A 44 14.22 -8.75 -5.82
CA LEU A 44 13.32 -7.61 -6.02
C LEU A 44 13.06 -6.79 -4.75
N VAL A 45 13.08 -7.36 -3.55
CA VAL A 45 12.81 -6.57 -2.32
C VAL A 45 14.05 -5.78 -1.87
N LYS A 46 15.24 -6.39 -1.95
CA LYS A 46 16.51 -5.71 -1.62
C LYS A 46 16.95 -4.77 -2.74
N ASN A 47 16.65 -5.15 -3.98
CA ASN A 47 17.05 -4.42 -5.17
C ASN A 47 15.93 -3.54 -5.70
N ALA A 48 14.67 -3.53 -5.24
CA ALA A 48 13.64 -2.63 -5.78
C ALA A 48 14.12 -1.18 -5.74
N ILE A 49 14.53 -0.70 -4.57
CA ILE A 49 15.02 0.68 -4.41
C ILE A 49 16.25 0.94 -5.30
N HIS A 50 17.18 -0.03 -5.40
CA HIS A 50 18.41 0.09 -6.18
C HIS A 50 18.19 -0.04 -7.70
N ILE A 51 17.27 -0.91 -8.13
CA ILE A 51 16.84 -1.14 -9.51
C ILE A 51 16.05 0.07 -9.98
N PHE A 52 15.14 0.63 -9.17
CA PHE A 52 14.45 1.88 -9.52
C PHE A 52 15.40 3.07 -9.55
N ALA A 53 16.39 3.12 -8.65
CA ALA A 53 17.45 4.12 -8.67
C ALA A 53 18.44 3.95 -9.84
N ASN A 54 18.46 2.83 -10.59
CA ASN A 54 19.41 2.61 -11.68
C ASN A 54 18.79 2.11 -13.00
N SER A 55 17.46 2.03 -13.09
CA SER A 55 16.72 1.60 -14.28
C SER A 55 16.60 2.72 -15.33
N PRO A 56 16.56 2.40 -16.65
CA PRO A 56 16.40 3.37 -17.73
C PRO A 56 15.17 4.29 -17.54
N ALA A 57 15.28 5.53 -18.00
CA ALA A 57 14.34 6.64 -17.76
C ALA A 57 12.85 6.28 -17.97
N LEU A 58 12.54 5.43 -18.96
CA LEU A 58 11.16 5.03 -19.31
C LEU A 58 10.36 4.41 -18.15
N TYR A 59 11.04 3.84 -17.14
CA TYR A 59 10.42 3.16 -16.00
C TYR A 59 10.37 3.99 -14.71
N ARG A 60 11.06 5.14 -14.68
CA ARG A 60 11.13 6.06 -13.53
C ARG A 60 10.00 7.10 -13.50
N GLU A 61 9.36 7.37 -14.63
CA GLU A 61 8.64 8.64 -14.79
C GLU A 61 7.29 8.74 -14.06
N ASN A 62 6.66 7.63 -13.65
CA ASN A 62 5.28 7.68 -13.11
C ASN A 62 5.05 7.09 -11.71
N ILE A 63 6.04 6.42 -11.10
CA ILE A 63 5.89 5.83 -9.74
C ILE A 63 7.00 6.36 -8.83
N THR A 64 6.61 6.94 -7.70
CA THR A 64 7.53 7.45 -6.67
C THR A 64 7.31 6.69 -5.37
N PHE A 65 8.38 6.19 -4.77
CA PHE A 65 8.33 5.50 -3.48
C PHE A 65 8.83 6.42 -2.37
N GLN A 66 8.11 6.45 -1.25
CA GLN A 66 8.51 7.16 -0.05
C GLN A 66 8.31 6.28 1.18
N THR A 67 9.36 6.11 1.96
CA THR A 67 9.25 5.47 3.28
C THR A 67 8.94 6.54 4.31
N ILE A 68 7.83 6.35 5.04
CA ILE A 68 7.36 7.27 6.08
C ILE A 68 7.41 6.56 7.42
N LYS A 69 7.93 7.22 8.45
CA LYS A 69 7.90 6.69 9.82
C LYS A 69 6.46 6.75 10.37
N ALA A 70 6.11 5.82 11.25
CA ALA A 70 4.77 5.72 11.83
C ALA A 70 4.30 7.05 12.49
N GLU A 71 5.21 7.78 13.14
CA GLU A 71 4.90 9.05 13.83
C GLU A 71 4.76 10.23 12.86
N LYS A 72 5.02 10.02 11.58
CA LYS A 72 4.96 11.03 10.52
C LYS A 72 3.96 10.68 9.43
N ILE A 73 3.07 9.70 9.67
CA ILE A 73 1.94 9.42 8.76
C ILE A 73 1.21 10.75 8.51
N PRO A 74 1.16 11.22 7.25
CA PRO A 74 0.52 12.48 6.91
C PRO A 74 -1.00 12.38 7.05
N ASP A 75 -1.64 13.54 7.18
CA ASP A 75 -3.09 13.60 7.13
C ASP A 75 -3.58 13.31 5.71
N ILE A 76 -4.73 12.65 5.58
CA ILE A 76 -5.30 12.28 4.28
C ILE A 76 -5.57 13.51 3.40
N SER A 77 -5.97 14.63 4.01
CA SER A 77 -6.17 15.91 3.31
C SER A 77 -4.90 16.46 2.66
N LYS A 78 -3.71 15.98 3.01
CA LYS A 78 -2.47 16.44 2.36
C LYS A 78 -2.27 15.83 0.97
N PHE A 79 -3.05 14.81 0.63
CA PHE A 79 -2.99 14.13 -0.65
C PHE A 79 -4.00 14.75 -1.63
N PHE A 80 -3.71 15.97 -2.10
CA PHE A 80 -4.41 16.55 -3.24
C PHE A 80 -3.63 16.26 -4.51
N SER A 81 -3.93 15.10 -5.10
CA SER A 81 -3.14 14.55 -6.19
C SER A 81 -4.03 14.23 -7.39
N LYS A 82 -3.62 14.69 -8.58
CA LYS A 82 -4.20 14.22 -9.86
C LYS A 82 -3.82 12.75 -10.16
N ARG A 83 -2.96 12.14 -9.35
CA ARG A 83 -2.44 10.77 -9.51
C ARG A 83 -3.03 9.86 -8.43
N SER A 84 -3.28 8.61 -8.79
CA SER A 84 -3.62 7.56 -7.83
C SER A 84 -2.45 7.30 -6.87
N ILE A 85 -2.76 7.17 -5.58
CA ILE A 85 -1.78 6.95 -4.51
C ILE A 85 -2.11 5.65 -3.80
N VAL A 86 -1.12 4.76 -3.69
CA VAL A 86 -1.24 3.55 -2.87
C VAL A 86 -0.44 3.74 -1.58
N VAL A 87 -1.09 3.54 -0.43
CA VAL A 87 -0.45 3.65 0.89
C VAL A 87 -0.44 2.28 1.55
N VAL A 88 0.75 1.77 1.88
CA VAL A 88 0.90 0.44 2.48
C VAL A 88 1.31 0.56 3.95
N PHE A 89 0.41 0.16 4.85
CA PHE A 89 0.65 0.03 6.29
C PHE A 89 1.07 -1.40 6.60
N LYS A 90 2.35 -1.63 6.89
CA LYS A 90 2.86 -2.97 7.17
C LYS A 90 3.24 -3.14 8.63
N ASP A 91 2.69 -4.18 9.26
CA ASP A 91 3.05 -4.63 10.61
C ASP A 91 2.88 -3.53 11.68
N LEU A 92 2.00 -2.55 11.45
CA LEU A 92 1.77 -1.42 12.36
C LEU A 92 0.72 -1.70 13.43
N TYR A 93 0.09 -2.88 13.49
CA TYR A 93 -1.09 -3.09 14.37
C TYR A 93 -0.75 -2.92 15.86
N ALA A 94 0.50 -3.21 16.25
CA ALA A 94 0.99 -3.10 17.62
C ALA A 94 1.50 -1.69 17.97
N GLU A 95 1.45 -0.74 17.02
CA GLU A 95 1.85 0.64 17.26
C GLU A 95 0.89 1.36 18.21
N SER A 96 1.36 2.49 18.75
CA SER A 96 0.56 3.30 19.68
C SER A 96 -0.82 3.69 19.12
N LYS A 97 -1.78 3.92 20.02
CA LYS A 97 -3.12 4.40 19.65
C LYS A 97 -3.08 5.64 18.75
N LYS A 98 -2.14 6.56 19.00
CA LYS A 98 -1.92 7.77 18.19
C LYS A 98 -1.56 7.45 16.74
N VAL A 99 -0.84 6.36 16.48
CA VAL A 99 -0.52 5.90 15.12
C VAL A 99 -1.77 5.29 14.48
N GLN A 100 -2.51 4.43 15.18
CA GLN A 100 -3.76 3.86 14.66
C GLN A 100 -4.78 4.94 14.31
N GLU A 101 -4.95 5.96 15.17
CA GLU A 101 -5.84 7.10 14.94
C GLU A 101 -5.48 7.89 13.66
N ARG A 102 -4.23 7.82 13.18
CA ARG A 102 -3.81 8.39 11.89
C ARG A 102 -4.02 7.46 10.71
N ILE A 103 -4.03 6.14 10.92
CA ILE A 103 -4.26 5.16 9.85
C ILE A 103 -5.75 5.07 9.52
N VAL A 104 -6.61 5.11 10.54
CA VAL A 104 -8.06 4.94 10.41
C VAL A 104 -8.71 5.84 9.33
N PRO A 105 -8.41 7.15 9.24
CA PRO A 105 -8.98 8.03 8.21
C PRO A 105 -8.76 7.54 6.77
N TYR A 106 -7.66 6.85 6.50
CA TYR A 106 -7.39 6.30 5.16
C TYR A 106 -8.41 5.25 4.74
N PHE A 107 -8.96 4.49 5.70
CA PHE A 107 -9.93 3.43 5.45
C PHE A 107 -11.38 3.92 5.57
N ILE A 108 -11.64 5.04 6.24
CA ILE A 108 -12.99 5.62 6.38
C ILE A 108 -13.30 6.63 5.27
N SER A 109 -12.30 7.40 4.84
CA SER A 109 -12.53 8.46 3.86
C SER A 109 -13.10 7.89 2.57
N ASP A 110 -14.10 8.59 2.03
CA ASP A 110 -14.66 8.24 0.73
C ASP A 110 -13.60 8.35 -0.38
N GLN A 111 -13.85 7.58 -1.44
CA GLN A 111 -13.01 7.38 -2.62
C GLN A 111 -12.67 8.66 -3.41
N HIS A 112 -13.16 9.83 -3.00
CA HIS A 112 -12.95 11.09 -3.69
C HIS A 112 -11.50 11.60 -3.68
N GLN A 113 -10.60 10.97 -2.91
CA GLN A 113 -9.19 11.40 -2.80
C GLN A 113 -8.19 10.64 -3.68
N ASN A 114 -8.62 9.66 -4.49
CA ASN A 114 -7.72 8.81 -5.31
C ASN A 114 -6.63 8.09 -4.48
N ILE A 115 -6.99 7.62 -3.29
CA ILE A 115 -6.07 6.93 -2.38
C ILE A 115 -6.57 5.50 -2.16
N SER A 116 -5.69 4.52 -2.39
CA SER A 116 -5.93 3.10 -2.11
C SER A 116 -5.06 2.65 -0.93
N PRO A 117 -5.61 2.56 0.29
CA PRO A 117 -4.88 2.00 1.43
C PRO A 117 -4.80 0.46 1.39
N ILE A 118 -3.65 -0.06 1.77
CA ILE A 118 -3.38 -1.49 1.98
C ILE A 118 -2.86 -1.68 3.39
N TYR A 119 -3.56 -2.45 4.21
CA TYR A 119 -3.04 -2.89 5.50
C TYR A 119 -2.50 -4.31 5.39
N VAL A 120 -1.26 -4.53 5.79
CA VAL A 120 -0.64 -5.85 5.90
C VAL A 120 -0.41 -6.19 7.36
N THR A 121 -1.05 -7.25 7.84
CA THR A 121 -0.92 -7.75 9.22
C THR A 121 -0.64 -9.24 9.25
N GLN A 122 -0.18 -9.75 10.39
CA GLN A 122 -0.07 -11.19 10.64
C GLN A 122 -1.33 -11.78 11.24
N LYS A 123 -2.08 -10.98 12.02
CA LYS A 123 -3.23 -11.42 12.80
C LYS A 123 -4.47 -10.62 12.41
N TYR A 124 -5.44 -11.30 11.83
CA TYR A 124 -6.73 -10.71 11.47
C TYR A 124 -7.52 -10.26 12.70
N GLN A 125 -7.61 -11.12 13.72
CA GLN A 125 -8.40 -10.86 14.94
C GLN A 125 -7.91 -9.66 15.75
N ALA A 126 -6.65 -9.24 15.56
CA ALA A 126 -6.05 -8.10 16.26
C ALA A 126 -6.26 -6.75 15.52
N MET A 127 -6.90 -6.77 14.35
CA MET A 127 -7.12 -5.58 13.54
C MET A 127 -8.28 -4.74 14.12
N PRO A 128 -8.11 -3.40 14.26
CA PRO A 128 -9.22 -2.52 14.62
C PRO A 128 -10.49 -2.77 13.80
N LYS A 129 -11.61 -2.99 14.50
CA LYS A 129 -12.91 -3.30 13.91
C LYS A 129 -13.33 -2.28 12.85
N ILE A 130 -13.06 -1.00 13.11
CA ILE A 130 -13.35 0.10 12.19
C ILE A 130 -12.64 -0.04 10.84
N ILE A 131 -11.42 -0.58 10.80
CA ILE A 131 -10.72 -0.85 9.54
C ILE A 131 -11.39 -2.05 8.84
N CYS A 132 -11.67 -3.12 9.58
CA CYS A 132 -12.32 -4.32 9.02
C CYS A 132 -13.74 -4.05 8.46
N GLU A 133 -14.48 -3.10 9.02
CA GLU A 133 -15.82 -2.74 8.54
C GLU A 133 -15.78 -1.89 7.26
N ASN A 134 -14.64 -1.26 6.96
CA ASN A 134 -14.50 -0.34 5.82
C ASN A 134 -13.55 -0.86 4.72
N ILE A 135 -13.19 -2.14 4.73
CA ILE A 135 -12.42 -2.74 3.63
C ILE A 135 -13.34 -3.16 2.47
N SER A 136 -12.83 -2.99 1.25
CA SER A 136 -13.47 -3.51 0.03
C SER A 136 -13.00 -4.93 -0.29
N TYR A 137 -11.76 -5.27 0.10
CA TYR A 137 -11.13 -6.55 -0.20
C TYR A 137 -10.37 -7.11 1.00
N LEU A 138 -10.47 -8.42 1.19
CA LEU A 138 -9.73 -9.19 2.18
C LEU A 138 -8.95 -10.31 1.48
N VAL A 139 -7.64 -10.39 1.73
CA VAL A 139 -6.81 -11.52 1.32
C VAL A 139 -6.25 -12.20 2.57
N MET A 140 -6.51 -13.50 2.70
CA MET A 140 -6.02 -14.35 3.78
C MET A 140 -5.06 -15.41 3.21
N PHE A 141 -3.92 -15.62 3.88
CA PHE A 141 -2.93 -16.65 3.61
C PHE A 141 -2.82 -17.64 4.77
#